data_AF-C7CJ55-F1
#
_entry.id   AF-C7CJ55-F1
#
_cell.length_a   1.000
_cell.length_b   1.000
_cell.length_c   1.000
_cell.angle_alpha   90.00
_cell.angle_beta   90.00
_cell.angle_gamma   90.00
#
_symmetry.space_group_name_H-M   'P 1'
#
loop_
_entity.id
_entity.type
_entity.pdbx_description
1 polymer ?
#
loop_
_entity_poly.entity_id
_entity_poly.type
_entity_poly.pdbx_seq_one_letter_code
_entity_poly.pdbx_strand_id
1 'polypeptide(L)'
;MASRRPPSQAPQRCRRDHASRHAPPRKKVDGVTKTEVAKLQDYLRRKFANASIRVVAMKTGDSAEVFIGDESIGVLADDKEDGDDSFTFRMAILDIDLEEDA
;
A
#
# COMPACT_ATOMS: atom_id res chain seq x y z
N MET A 1 -25.08 -33.27 -69.40
CA MET A 1 -25.75 -32.21 -68.60
C MET A 1 -25.73 -32.62 -67.13
N ALA A 2 -25.64 -31.63 -66.23
CA ALA A 2 -25.51 -31.70 -64.76
C ALA A 2 -24.14 -32.19 -64.22
N SER A 3 -23.12 -31.34 -63.95
CA SER A 3 -22.98 -30.28 -62.93
C SER A 3 -22.76 -30.75 -61.48
N ARG A 4 -21.65 -30.23 -60.89
CA ARG A 4 -21.43 -29.81 -59.48
C ARG A 4 -21.05 -30.96 -58.50
N ARG A 5 -20.04 -30.88 -57.62
CA ARG A 5 -19.15 -29.84 -57.05
C ARG A 5 -17.87 -30.55 -56.51
N PRO A 6 -16.68 -29.94 -56.51
CA PRO A 6 -15.54 -30.42 -55.73
C PRO A 6 -15.66 -29.99 -54.26
N PRO A 7 -15.22 -30.80 -53.27
CA PRO A 7 -15.14 -30.34 -51.89
C PRO A 7 -13.78 -29.73 -51.53
N SER A 8 -13.86 -28.73 -50.65
CA SER A 8 -12.85 -28.42 -49.63
C SER A 8 -11.60 -27.63 -50.04
N GLN A 9 -11.79 -26.34 -50.32
CA GLN A 9 -10.79 -25.32 -49.97
C GLN A 9 -11.12 -24.75 -48.58
N ALA A 10 -10.18 -24.85 -47.64
CA ALA A 10 -9.69 -23.72 -46.83
C ALA A 10 -8.71 -24.23 -45.74
N PRO A 11 -7.41 -23.91 -45.83
CA PRO A 11 -6.55 -23.86 -44.66
C PRO A 11 -6.53 -22.42 -44.16
N GLN A 12 -7.05 -22.13 -42.97
CA GLN A 12 -6.70 -20.93 -42.21
C GLN A 12 -7.33 -20.94 -40.81
N ARG A 13 -6.56 -21.39 -39.84
CA ARG A 13 -6.66 -20.86 -38.47
C ARG A 13 -5.26 -20.50 -37.97
N CYS A 14 -4.74 -19.40 -38.49
CA CYS A 14 -3.75 -18.61 -37.76
C CYS A 14 -4.50 -17.94 -36.60
N ARG A 15 -4.48 -18.55 -35.41
CA ARG A 15 -4.78 -17.83 -34.17
C ARG A 15 -3.56 -17.87 -33.26
N ARG A 16 -2.54 -17.14 -33.72
CA ARG A 16 -1.75 -16.17 -32.97
C ARG A 16 -1.72 -16.45 -31.45
N ASP A 17 -0.71 -17.18 -31.01
CA ASP A 17 -0.36 -17.30 -29.59
C ASP A 17 -0.17 -15.90 -29.02
N HIS A 18 -1.15 -15.44 -28.24
CA HIS A 18 -0.99 -14.27 -27.41
C HIS A 18 -0.09 -14.70 -26.24
N ALA A 19 1.21 -14.52 -26.42
CA ALA A 19 2.16 -14.52 -25.31
C ALA A 19 1.65 -13.50 -24.30
N SER A 20 1.10 -14.02 -23.20
CA SER A 20 0.62 -13.24 -22.06
C SER A 20 1.83 -12.55 -21.44
N ARG A 21 2.12 -11.33 -21.90
CA ARG A 21 3.06 -10.43 -21.26
C ARG A 21 2.40 -10.00 -19.96
N HIS A 22 2.59 -10.79 -18.91
CA HIS A 22 2.33 -10.36 -17.55
C HIS A 22 3.28 -9.19 -17.26
N ALA A 23 2.79 -7.98 -17.47
CA ALA A 23 3.43 -6.79 -16.97
C ALA A 23 3.45 -6.88 -15.43
N PRO A 24 4.58 -6.53 -14.76
CA PRO A 24 4.58 -6.42 -13.31
C PRO A 24 3.57 -5.36 -12.88
N PRO A 25 2.87 -5.55 -11.73
CA PRO A 25 1.95 -4.54 -11.24
C PRO A 25 2.74 -3.25 -10.98
N ARG A 26 2.32 -2.18 -11.65
CA ARG A 26 2.88 -0.83 -11.43
C ARG A 26 2.63 -0.51 -9.96
N LYS A 27 3.70 -0.35 -9.17
CA LYS A 27 3.58 0.13 -7.77
C LYS A 27 2.78 1.42 -7.82
N LYS A 28 1.58 1.41 -7.24
CA LYS A 28 0.76 2.61 -7.07
C LYS A 28 1.50 3.53 -6.12
N VAL A 29 1.83 4.72 -6.60
CA VAL A 29 2.45 5.79 -5.81
C VAL A 29 1.32 6.66 -5.25
N ASP A 30 0.38 6.01 -4.55
CA ASP A 30 -0.87 6.64 -4.09
C ASP A 30 -0.93 6.58 -2.55
N GLY A 31 -0.05 7.34 -1.89
CA GLY A 31 -0.04 7.55 -0.43
C GLY A 31 0.15 6.30 0.44
N VAL A 32 0.25 6.53 1.75
CA VAL A 32 0.17 5.55 2.83
C VAL A 32 -1.01 4.63 2.60
N THR A 33 -0.69 3.43 2.13
CA THR A 33 -1.67 2.39 1.89
C THR A 33 -2.11 1.77 3.22
N LYS A 34 -3.32 1.23 3.27
CA LYS A 34 -3.82 0.49 4.45
C LYS A 34 -2.87 -0.64 4.89
N THR A 35 -2.14 -1.22 3.94
CA THR A 35 -1.13 -2.26 4.19
C THR A 35 0.08 -1.70 4.93
N GLU A 36 0.53 -0.49 4.60
CA GLU A 36 1.65 0.18 5.28
C GLU A 36 1.25 0.60 6.69
N VAL A 37 0.04 1.16 6.86
CA VAL A 37 -0.52 1.47 8.20
C VAL A 37 -0.49 0.24 9.10
N ALA A 38 -0.93 -0.92 8.60
CA ALA A 38 -0.92 -2.16 9.37
C ALA A 38 0.50 -2.59 9.76
N LYS A 39 1.45 -2.55 8.80
CA LYS A 39 2.86 -2.86 9.07
C LYS A 39 3.48 -1.92 10.11
N LEU A 40 3.20 -0.62 10.01
CA LEU A 40 3.69 0.40 10.94
C LEU A 40 3.09 0.20 12.33
N GLN A 41 1.78 -0.05 12.41
CA GLN A 41 1.11 -0.35 13.68
C GLN A 41 1.73 -1.58 14.35
N ASP A 42 1.91 -2.67 13.62
CA ASP A 42 2.55 -3.89 14.12
C ASP A 42 4.00 -3.66 14.56
N TYR A 43 4.74 -2.83 13.81
CA TYR A 43 6.11 -2.46 14.15
C TYR A 43 6.15 -1.67 15.46
N LEU A 44 5.31 -0.64 15.60
CA LEU A 44 5.25 0.19 16.81
C LEU A 44 4.80 -0.63 18.03
N ARG A 45 3.79 -1.49 17.87
CA ARG A 45 3.34 -2.41 18.93
C ARG A 45 4.46 -3.31 19.45
N ARG A 46 5.29 -3.84 18.55
CA ARG A 46 6.47 -4.64 18.94
C ARG A 46 7.58 -3.78 19.54
N LYS A 47 7.85 -2.59 19.00
CA LYS A 47 8.95 -1.71 19.43
C LYS A 47 8.73 -1.14 20.83
N PHE A 48 7.51 -0.73 21.12
CA PHE A 48 7.12 -0.15 22.41
C PHE A 48 6.52 -1.19 23.37
N ALA A 49 6.43 -2.46 22.97
CA ALA A 49 5.77 -3.54 23.70
C ALA A 49 4.35 -3.18 24.17
N ASN A 50 3.67 -2.29 23.45
CA ASN A 50 2.36 -1.76 23.81
C ASN A 50 1.33 -2.06 22.71
N ALA A 51 0.37 -2.93 23.03
CA ALA A 51 -0.68 -3.35 22.09
C ALA A 51 -1.76 -2.27 21.87
N SER A 52 -1.84 -1.27 22.75
CA SER A 52 -2.81 -0.17 22.69
C SER A 52 -2.47 0.89 21.63
N ILE A 53 -1.32 0.75 20.95
CA ILE A 53 -0.96 1.62 19.84
C ILE A 53 -1.90 1.37 18.65
N ARG A 54 -2.47 2.46 18.15
CA ARG A 54 -3.32 2.53 16.95
C ARG A 54 -2.75 3.53 15.97
N VAL A 55 -2.62 3.14 14.71
CA VAL A 55 -2.17 4.04 13.65
C VAL A 55 -3.33 4.31 12.70
N VAL A 56 -3.60 5.58 12.43
CA VAL A 56 -4.71 6.03 11.58
C VAL A 56 -4.12 6.80 10.40
N ALA A 57 -4.27 6.30 9.17
CA ALA A 57 -3.90 7.08 7.99
C ALA A 57 -4.78 8.32 7.87
N MET A 58 -4.16 9.46 7.58
CA MET A 58 -4.87 10.68 7.23
C MET A 58 -5.37 10.63 5.78
N LYS A 59 -6.42 11.41 5.51
CA LYS A 59 -7.05 11.49 4.18
C LYS A 59 -6.13 12.04 3.10
N THR A 60 -5.12 12.82 3.49
CA THR A 60 -4.11 13.41 2.59
C THR A 60 -3.17 12.35 2.02
N GLY A 61 -3.19 11.11 2.52
CA GLY A 61 -2.40 10.03 1.95
C GLY A 61 -0.91 10.10 2.26
N ASP A 62 -0.33 11.27 2.52
CA ASP A 62 1.12 11.38 2.78
C ASP A 62 1.49 11.23 4.26
N SER A 63 0.50 11.02 5.15
CA SER A 63 0.73 10.96 6.60
C SER A 63 -0.27 10.08 7.33
N ALA A 64 0.13 9.61 8.50
CA ALA A 64 -0.66 8.86 9.46
C ALA A 64 -0.45 9.43 10.87
N GLU A 65 -1.43 9.28 11.74
CA GLU A 65 -1.38 9.72 13.12
C GLU A 65 -1.36 8.49 14.04
N VAL A 66 -0.56 8.57 15.09
CA VAL A 66 -0.35 7.47 16.05
C VAL A 66 -0.99 7.83 17.37
N PHE A 67 -1.86 6.94 17.84
CA PHE A 67 -2.59 7.06 19.08
C PHE A 67 -2.22 5.94 20.04
N ILE A 68 -2.23 6.22 21.34
CA ILE A 68 -2.22 5.23 22.42
C ILE A 68 -3.51 5.43 23.21
N GLY A 69 -4.41 4.44 23.18
CA GLY A 69 -5.74 4.63 23.77
C GLY A 69 -6.51 5.76 23.09
N ASP A 70 -6.75 6.84 23.82
CA ASP A 70 -7.42 8.05 23.35
C ASP A 70 -6.46 9.24 23.15
N GLU A 71 -5.16 9.04 23.35
CA GLU A 71 -4.13 10.09 23.30
C GLU A 71 -3.34 10.03 22.00
N SER A 72 -3.07 11.19 21.39
CA SER A 72 -2.24 11.33 20.19
C SER A 72 -0.78 11.52 20.56
N ILE A 73 0.06 10.50 20.32
CA ILE A 73 1.48 10.53 20.72
C ILE A 73 2.41 11.04 19.61
N GLY A 74 1.92 11.11 18.37
CA GLY A 74 2.76 11.59 17.28
C GLY A 74 2.17 11.40 15.89
N VAL A 75 2.87 11.97 14.92
CA VAL A 75 2.54 11.89 13.50
C VAL A 75 3.63 11.11 12.78
N LEU A 76 3.22 10.32 11.81
CA LEU A 76 4.07 9.54 10.94
C LEU A 76 3.89 10.03 9.51
N ALA A 77 4.97 10.50 8.89
CA ALA A 77 4.97 10.94 7.50
C ALA A 77 5.61 9.87 6.62
N ASP A 78 5.04 9.66 5.44
CA ASP A 78 5.61 8.84 4.39
C ASP A 78 6.66 9.66 3.64
N ASP A 79 7.87 9.15 3.56
CA ASP A 79 8.99 9.76 2.85
C ASP A 79 9.44 8.78 1.76
N LYS A 80 8.85 8.93 0.58
CA LYS A 80 9.14 8.08 -0.58
C LYS A 80 10.23 8.73 -1.41
N GLU A 81 11.48 8.47 -1.06
CA GLU A 81 12.61 8.78 -1.92
C GLU A 81 12.92 7.55 -2.81
N ASP A 82 12.59 7.67 -4.09
CA ASP A 82 12.99 6.85 -5.25
C ASP A 82 13.43 5.39 -4.98
N GLY A 83 12.57 4.59 -4.35
CA GLY A 83 12.71 3.13 -4.28
C GLY A 83 12.65 2.52 -2.87
N ASP A 84 12.87 3.32 -1.84
CA ASP A 84 12.81 2.87 -0.44
C ASP A 84 11.60 3.48 0.29
N ASP A 85 10.80 2.62 0.90
CA ASP A 85 9.65 3.01 1.71
C ASP A 85 10.16 3.49 3.09
N SER A 86 10.55 4.76 3.20
CA SER A 86 10.99 5.37 4.46
C SER A 86 9.83 6.07 5.17
N PHE A 87 9.75 5.92 6.48
CA PHE A 87 8.72 6.56 7.29
C PHE A 87 9.35 7.35 8.42
N THR A 88 8.95 8.62 8.55
CA THR A 88 9.43 9.49 9.62
C THR A 88 8.37 9.59 10.70
N PHE A 89 8.67 9.11 11.91
CA PHE A 89 7.83 9.29 13.10
C PHE A 89 8.30 10.50 13.91
N ARG A 90 7.41 11.45 14.14
CA ARG A 90 7.63 12.63 14.99
C ARG A 90 6.68 12.58 16.17
N MET A 91 7.27 12.47 17.36
CA MET A 91 6.58 12.59 18.65
C MET A 91 6.87 13.98 19.20
N ALA A 92 5.81 14.74 19.46
CA ALA A 92 5.91 16.04 20.10
C ALA A 92 5.63 15.85 21.60
N ILE A 93 6.65 16.07 22.43
CA ILE A 93 6.48 16.09 23.88
C ILE A 93 6.16 17.53 24.25
N LEU A 94 4.99 17.75 24.86
CA LEU A 94 4.53 19.05 25.31
C LEU A 94 4.80 19.20 26.80
N ASP A 95 4.98 20.43 27.27
CA ASP A 95 5.22 20.72 28.69
C ASP A 95 4.07 20.18 29.58
N ILE A 96 2.83 20.33 29.12
CA ILE A 96 1.63 19.79 29.77
C ILE A 96 1.62 18.26 29.93
N ASP A 97 2.31 17.54 29.03
CA ASP A 97 2.43 16.08 29.03
C ASP A 97 3.45 15.63 30.09
N LEU A 98 4.41 16.49 30.39
CA LEU A 98 5.44 16.26 31.41
C LEU A 98 4.95 16.59 32.83
N GLU A 99 3.94 17.47 32.95
CA GLU A 99 3.37 17.89 34.23
C GLU A 99 2.36 16.88 34.81
N GLU A 100 1.82 15.95 34.01
CA GLU A 100 0.82 14.96 34.47
C GLU A 100 1.45 13.75 35.20
N ASP A 101 2.74 13.49 34.99
CA ASP A 101 3.51 12.39 35.61
C ASP A 101 4.44 12.83 36.77
N ALA A 102 4.33 14.08 37.25
CA ALA A 102 5.18 14.66 38.31
C ALA A 102 4.59 14.55 39.73
#